data_AF-A0A1J4V9D4-F1
#
_entry.id   AF-A0A1J4V9D4-F1
#
_cell.length_a   1.000
_cell.length_b   1.000
_cell.length_c   1.000
_cell.angle_alpha   90.00
_cell.angle_beta   90.00
_cell.angle_gamma   90.00
#
_symmetry.space_group_name_H-M   'P 1'
#
loop_
_entity.id
_entity.type
_entity.pdbx_description
1 polymer ?
#
loop_
_entity_poly.entity_id
_entity_poly.type
_entity_poly.pdbx_seq_one_letter_code
_entity_poly.pdbx_strand_id
1 'polypeptide(L)'
;MMGGKIAHEFIAYSEFGEDTIIICPVCGYSANRQVARFKRDDAESEEMRPIEELATPGKESIEEVTEFLGVSPSKTCKAVFYMSEKRGLIFAVLRGDYEINETFLAKAIDDSNIRPARAEEIKACGAIAGYASPIGISGAFVVADTSLISERNLVAGANREGFHLRNVNIERDFKPDITAEIAAAHAGCKCIKCGNTLEAKRGIEAGNIFKLGTRYSSAMSALFLDRNGTEKPFVMGCYGIGSGRLMATVVEQSHDKDGIIWPENIAPFDVTVVLANEKAKIKLDELKSELEKAGVEALIDDRDLRPGIKFKDADLYGIPIRITMGRKVEEGIVELRERKTGEVQEVRISELSECIAKSRSKECV
;
A
#
# COMPACT_ATOMS: atom_id res chain seq x y z
N MET A 1 2.21 6.57 13.64
CA MET A 1 2.92 7.45 12.68
C MET A 1 3.96 8.29 13.43
N MET A 2 5.21 8.35 12.97
CA MET A 2 6.34 9.02 13.67
C MET A 2 6.19 10.55 13.86
N GLY A 3 5.08 11.13 13.39
CA GLY A 3 4.77 12.52 13.70
C GLY A 3 5.75 13.50 13.07
N GLY A 4 5.69 13.65 11.75
CA GLY A 4 6.48 14.63 10.99
C GLY A 4 5.60 15.53 10.14
N LYS A 5 6.14 16.66 9.66
CA LYS A 5 5.40 17.60 8.80
C LYS A 5 5.31 17.14 7.34
N ILE A 6 6.32 16.41 6.87
CA ILE A 6 6.44 15.91 5.51
C ILE A 6 7.03 14.50 5.59
N ALA A 7 6.42 13.56 4.88
CA ALA A 7 6.88 12.19 4.72
C ALA A 7 6.91 11.82 3.24
N HIS A 8 7.85 10.96 2.84
CA HIS A 8 7.82 10.29 1.53
C HIS A 8 8.05 8.80 1.74
N GLU A 9 7.17 8.01 1.14
CA GLU A 9 7.22 6.56 1.15
C GLU A 9 7.83 6.05 -0.16
N PHE A 10 8.64 5.01 -0.04
CA PHE A 10 9.19 4.26 -1.16
C PHE A 10 8.38 2.99 -1.31
N ILE A 11 7.64 2.88 -2.41
CA ILE A 11 6.67 1.82 -2.62
C ILE A 11 7.15 0.88 -3.73
N ALA A 12 7.19 -0.40 -3.42
CA ALA A 12 7.34 -1.46 -4.40
C ALA A 12 5.95 -1.95 -4.82
N TYR A 13 5.60 -1.83 -6.09
CA TYR A 13 4.28 -2.27 -6.56
C TYR A 13 4.11 -3.78 -6.43
N SER A 14 2.98 -4.20 -5.87
CA SER A 14 2.53 -5.60 -5.78
C SER A 14 1.02 -5.59 -5.50
N GLU A 15 0.29 -6.51 -6.12
CA GLU A 15 -1.16 -6.68 -5.89
C GLU A 15 -1.48 -7.13 -4.46
N PHE A 16 -0.51 -7.66 -3.73
CA PHE A 16 -0.64 -8.10 -2.34
C PHE A 16 -0.22 -7.02 -1.33
N GLY A 17 0.33 -5.89 -1.79
CA GLY A 17 0.79 -4.81 -0.93
C GLY A 17 -0.33 -4.13 -0.12
N GLU A 18 -0.11 -3.85 1.15
CA GLU A 18 -1.13 -3.31 2.06
C GLU A 18 -1.50 -1.84 1.74
N ASP A 19 -0.57 -1.08 1.17
CA ASP A 19 -0.79 0.32 0.84
C ASP A 19 -1.49 0.49 -0.51
N THR A 20 -2.39 1.47 -0.55
CA THR A 20 -3.00 1.94 -1.79
C THR A 20 -2.42 3.29 -2.17
N ILE A 21 -1.81 3.38 -3.34
CA ILE A 21 -1.20 4.60 -3.88
C ILE A 21 -2.09 5.16 -4.99
N ILE A 22 -2.42 6.43 -4.87
CA ILE A 22 -3.22 7.17 -5.84
C ILE A 22 -2.28 7.93 -6.77
N ILE A 23 -2.39 7.69 -8.07
CA ILE A 23 -1.43 8.15 -9.09
C ILE A 23 -2.17 8.86 -10.23
N CYS A 24 -1.63 9.98 -10.72
CA CYS A 24 -2.03 10.59 -11.97
C CYS A 24 -1.01 10.23 -13.07
N PRO A 25 -1.38 9.44 -14.09
CA PRO A 25 -0.46 9.03 -15.15
C PRO A 25 0.00 10.20 -16.02
N VAL A 26 -0.74 11.33 -16.01
CA VAL A 26 -0.45 12.48 -16.88
C VAL A 26 0.56 13.45 -16.25
N CYS A 27 0.41 13.78 -14.96
CA CYS A 27 1.24 14.80 -14.32
C CYS A 27 2.16 14.28 -13.20
N GLY A 28 2.17 12.97 -12.96
CA GLY A 28 3.02 12.34 -11.93
C GLY A 28 2.63 12.68 -10.49
N TYR A 29 1.39 13.13 -10.24
CA TYR A 29 0.89 13.22 -8.87
C TYR A 29 0.85 11.80 -8.28
N SER A 30 1.47 11.59 -7.13
CA SER A 30 1.47 10.30 -6.42
C SER A 30 1.38 10.54 -4.92
N ALA A 31 0.48 9.85 -4.25
CA ALA A 31 0.31 9.93 -2.81
C ALA A 31 -0.27 8.62 -2.25
N ASN A 32 0.13 8.24 -1.04
CA ASN A 32 -0.60 7.22 -0.29
C ASN A 32 -2.06 7.68 -0.10
N ARG A 33 -3.02 6.77 -0.24
CA ARG A 33 -4.46 7.06 -0.11
C ARG A 33 -4.79 7.82 1.17
N GLN A 34 -4.06 7.58 2.26
CA GLN A 34 -4.21 8.29 3.54
C GLN A 34 -4.01 9.81 3.43
N VAL A 35 -3.18 10.28 2.50
CA VAL A 35 -2.85 11.69 2.28
C VAL A 35 -3.21 12.21 0.89
N ALA A 36 -3.74 11.34 0.03
CA ALA A 36 -4.14 11.68 -1.32
C ALA A 36 -5.32 12.67 -1.33
N ARG A 37 -5.22 13.68 -2.21
CA ARG A 37 -6.25 14.68 -2.44
C ARG A 37 -6.71 14.61 -3.89
N PHE A 38 -7.98 14.90 -4.10
CA PHE A 38 -8.62 14.87 -5.40
C PHE A 38 -9.55 16.07 -5.57
N LYS A 39 -9.80 16.43 -6.83
CA LYS A 39 -10.75 17.47 -7.20
C LYS A 39 -12.16 16.88 -7.10
N ARG A 40 -13.05 17.56 -6.36
CA ARG A 40 -14.47 17.22 -6.27
C ARG A 40 -15.21 17.64 -7.53
N ASP A 41 -16.30 16.95 -7.83
CA ASP A 41 -17.22 17.37 -8.88
C ASP A 41 -17.99 18.61 -8.45
N ASP A 42 -18.31 19.45 -9.43
CA ASP A 42 -19.21 20.58 -9.22
C ASP A 42 -20.62 20.02 -8.99
N ALA A 43 -21.31 20.52 -7.98
CA ALA A 43 -22.69 20.11 -7.73
C ALA A 43 -23.62 20.60 -8.84
N GLU A 44 -24.64 19.80 -9.13
CA GLU A 44 -25.69 20.20 -10.05
C GLU A 44 -26.48 21.38 -9.47
N SER A 45 -26.85 22.33 -10.34
CA SER A 45 -27.71 23.44 -9.95
C SER A 45 -29.13 22.94 -9.83
N GLU A 46 -29.62 22.82 -8.60
CA GLU A 46 -30.99 22.44 -8.28
C GLU A 46 -31.60 23.38 -7.23
N GLU A 47 -32.91 23.59 -7.32
CA GLU A 47 -33.67 24.25 -6.26
C GLU A 47 -33.88 23.32 -5.08
N MET A 48 -33.80 23.87 -3.86
CA MET A 48 -34.09 23.12 -2.64
C MET A 48 -35.56 22.73 -2.59
N ARG A 49 -35.85 21.45 -2.36
CA ARG A 49 -37.21 20.92 -2.20
C ARG A 49 -37.52 20.64 -0.73
N PRO A 50 -38.79 20.62 -0.31
CA PRO A 50 -39.18 20.22 1.04
C PRO A 50 -38.72 18.80 1.36
N ILE A 51 -38.29 18.59 2.61
CA ILE A 51 -37.90 17.26 3.08
C ILE A 51 -39.11 16.32 3.05
N GLU A 52 -38.88 15.08 2.61
CA GLU A 52 -39.90 14.05 2.48
C GLU A 52 -39.40 12.75 3.10
N GLU A 53 -40.24 12.06 3.86
CA GLU A 53 -39.90 10.75 4.41
C GLU A 53 -40.39 9.64 3.46
N LEU A 54 -39.52 8.67 3.19
CA LEU A 54 -39.75 7.57 2.27
C LEU A 54 -39.60 6.23 2.99
N ALA A 55 -40.55 5.33 2.76
CA ALA A 55 -40.44 3.95 3.23
C ALA A 55 -39.44 3.17 2.36
N THR A 56 -38.40 2.64 2.99
CA THR A 56 -37.31 1.86 2.41
C THR A 56 -37.06 0.60 3.26
N PRO A 57 -38.06 -0.30 3.41
CA PRO A 57 -37.95 -1.44 4.32
C PRO A 57 -36.84 -2.41 3.88
N GLY A 58 -35.94 -2.75 4.81
CA GLY A 58 -34.84 -3.68 4.57
C GLY A 58 -33.79 -3.16 3.58
N LYS A 59 -33.62 -1.83 3.48
CA LYS A 59 -32.60 -1.18 2.65
C LYS A 59 -31.65 -0.42 3.57
N GLU A 60 -30.46 -0.98 3.77
CA GLU A 60 -29.48 -0.49 4.75
C GLU A 60 -28.19 -0.01 4.09
N SER A 61 -27.85 -0.53 2.91
CA SER A 61 -26.67 -0.08 2.15
C SER A 61 -27.00 1.03 1.15
N ILE A 62 -25.96 1.76 0.72
CA ILE A 62 -26.11 2.79 -0.31
C ILE A 62 -26.55 2.17 -1.62
N GLU A 63 -26.01 1.00 -1.96
CA GLU A 63 -26.38 0.24 -3.16
C GLU A 63 -27.87 -0.12 -3.14
N GLU A 64 -28.37 -0.64 -2.01
CA GLU A 64 -29.77 -1.02 -1.85
C GLU A 64 -30.73 0.18 -1.94
N VAL A 65 -30.36 1.30 -1.30
CA VAL A 65 -31.18 2.52 -1.30
C VAL A 65 -31.19 3.18 -2.67
N THR A 66 -30.05 3.24 -3.35
CA THR A 66 -29.92 3.85 -4.68
C THR A 66 -30.65 3.07 -5.75
N GLU A 67 -30.55 1.74 -5.73
CA GLU A 67 -31.31 0.86 -6.61
C GLU A 67 -32.82 1.00 -6.37
N PHE A 68 -33.26 0.98 -5.11
CA PHE A 68 -34.67 1.08 -4.76
C PHE A 68 -35.30 2.44 -5.14
N LEU A 69 -34.58 3.53 -4.95
CA LEU A 69 -35.07 4.89 -5.21
C LEU A 69 -34.78 5.41 -6.63
N GLY A 70 -33.95 4.70 -7.40
CA GLY A 70 -33.53 5.11 -8.74
C GLY A 70 -32.69 6.40 -8.74
N VAL A 71 -31.83 6.58 -7.72
CA VAL A 71 -30.94 7.76 -7.59
C VAL A 71 -29.49 7.33 -7.67
N SER A 72 -28.58 8.23 -8.07
CA SER A 72 -27.15 7.92 -8.05
C SER A 72 -26.62 7.88 -6.60
N PRO A 73 -25.58 7.08 -6.32
CA PRO A 73 -24.88 7.13 -5.02
C PRO A 73 -24.40 8.53 -4.60
N SER A 74 -24.06 9.39 -5.57
CA SER A 74 -23.71 10.80 -5.34
C SER A 74 -24.86 11.67 -4.80
N LYS A 75 -26.12 11.28 -5.01
CA LYS A 75 -27.32 11.95 -4.47
C LYS A 75 -27.74 11.41 -3.11
N THR A 76 -26.89 10.60 -2.48
CA THR A 76 -27.11 10.10 -1.11
C THR A 76 -26.03 10.66 -0.19
N CYS A 77 -26.33 10.78 1.09
CA CYS A 77 -25.32 11.01 2.12
C CYS A 77 -25.46 9.96 3.23
N LYS A 78 -24.31 9.44 3.64
CA LYS A 78 -24.19 8.41 4.67
C LYS A 78 -23.47 8.95 5.89
N ALA A 79 -23.81 8.40 7.05
CA ALA A 79 -23.12 8.65 8.29
C ALA A 79 -22.27 7.43 8.66
N VAL A 80 -20.98 7.66 8.93
CA VAL A 80 -20.04 6.68 9.47
C VAL A 80 -19.68 7.08 10.89
N PHE A 81 -19.68 6.12 11.81
CA PHE A 81 -19.61 6.39 13.25
C PHE A 81 -18.26 6.03 13.82
N TYR A 82 -17.67 6.98 14.54
CA TYR A 82 -16.42 6.77 15.27
C TYR A 82 -16.57 7.21 16.72
N MET A 83 -15.78 6.63 17.61
CA MET A 83 -15.56 7.15 18.96
C MET A 83 -14.20 7.84 19.00
N SER A 84 -14.19 9.08 19.49
CA SER A 84 -13.02 9.89 19.79
C SER A 84 -12.88 10.04 21.30
N GLU A 85 -11.65 10.01 21.79
CA GLU A 85 -11.33 10.25 23.20
C GLU A 85 -11.68 11.69 23.63
N LYS A 86 -11.43 12.67 22.75
CA LYS A 86 -11.69 14.09 23.02
C LYS A 86 -13.13 14.54 22.75
N ARG A 87 -13.79 13.94 21.76
CA ARG A 87 -15.08 14.43 21.22
C ARG A 87 -16.26 13.49 21.47
N GLY A 88 -16.03 12.27 21.96
CA GLY A 88 -17.07 11.27 22.12
C GLY A 88 -17.51 10.69 20.78
N LEU A 89 -18.81 10.46 20.61
CA LEU A 89 -19.37 9.89 19.37
C LEU A 89 -19.28 10.90 18.22
N ILE A 90 -18.66 10.48 17.13
CA ILE A 90 -18.48 11.25 15.90
C ILE A 90 -19.44 10.74 14.83
N PHE A 91 -20.21 11.65 14.23
CA PHE A 91 -20.96 11.41 13.00
C PHE A 91 -20.16 11.98 11.83
N ALA A 92 -19.42 11.14 11.12
CA ALA A 92 -18.74 11.52 9.90
C ALA A 92 -19.69 11.37 8.71
N VAL A 93 -20.18 12.48 8.16
CA VAL A 93 -21.18 12.50 7.09
C VAL A 93 -20.51 12.84 5.77
N LEU A 94 -20.72 12.01 4.75
CA LEU A 94 -20.14 12.17 3.41
C LEU A 94 -21.10 11.66 2.33
N ARG A 95 -20.84 11.96 1.06
CA ARG A 95 -21.63 11.41 -0.05
C ARG A 95 -21.55 9.88 -0.07
N GLY A 96 -22.61 9.23 -0.52
CA GLY A 96 -22.71 7.76 -0.50
C GLY A 96 -21.63 7.06 -1.33
N ASP A 97 -21.19 7.69 -2.43
CA ASP A 97 -20.14 7.21 -3.32
C ASP A 97 -18.71 7.39 -2.80
N TYR A 98 -18.52 8.07 -1.66
CA TYR A 98 -17.21 8.24 -1.06
C TYR A 98 -16.99 7.31 0.13
N GLU A 99 -15.74 6.93 0.35
CA GLU A 99 -15.32 6.28 1.58
C GLU A 99 -14.64 7.27 2.52
N ILE A 100 -14.69 6.97 3.81
CA ILE A 100 -14.05 7.79 4.83
C ILE A 100 -12.53 7.65 4.79
N ASN A 101 -11.82 8.77 4.91
CA ASN A 101 -10.40 8.82 5.21
C ASN A 101 -10.22 9.11 6.70
N GLU A 102 -9.89 8.08 7.47
CA GLU A 102 -9.70 8.17 8.91
C GLU A 102 -8.57 9.12 9.31
N THR A 103 -7.50 9.23 8.49
CA THR A 103 -6.39 10.15 8.75
C THR A 103 -6.86 11.60 8.65
N PHE A 104 -7.71 11.90 7.68
CA PHE A 104 -8.28 13.23 7.53
C PHE A 104 -9.33 13.53 8.62
N LEU A 105 -10.18 12.57 8.96
CA LEU A 105 -11.14 12.71 10.06
C LEU A 105 -10.42 13.00 11.39
N ALA A 106 -9.44 12.17 11.75
CA ALA A 106 -8.62 12.34 12.96
C ALA A 106 -7.98 13.73 13.03
N LYS A 107 -7.43 14.20 11.90
CA LYS A 107 -6.85 15.55 11.80
C LYS A 107 -7.90 16.65 11.96
N ALA A 108 -9.08 16.49 11.38
CA ALA A 108 -10.15 17.49 11.44
C ALA A 108 -10.68 17.69 12.87
N ILE A 109 -10.77 16.62 13.65
CA ILE A 109 -11.27 16.67 15.04
C ILE A 109 -10.16 16.93 16.09
N ASP A 110 -8.90 17.04 15.63
CA ASP A 110 -7.69 17.12 16.47
C ASP A 110 -7.54 15.92 17.44
N ASP A 111 -7.82 14.70 16.96
CA ASP A 111 -7.70 13.49 17.77
C ASP A 111 -7.28 12.29 16.92
N SER A 112 -6.10 11.74 17.18
CA SER A 112 -5.60 10.53 16.51
C SER A 112 -6.17 9.23 17.07
N ASN A 113 -6.81 9.29 18.24
CA ASN A 113 -7.35 8.13 18.93
C ASN A 113 -8.83 7.95 18.58
N ILE A 114 -9.08 7.55 17.34
CA ILE A 114 -10.43 7.19 16.88
C ILE A 114 -10.56 5.69 16.68
N ARG A 115 -11.76 5.16 16.90
CA ARG A 115 -12.13 3.79 16.55
C ARG A 115 -13.56 3.75 15.98
N PRO A 116 -13.94 2.74 15.20
CA PRO A 116 -15.34 2.53 14.85
C PRO A 116 -16.21 2.48 16.11
N ALA A 117 -17.38 3.13 16.05
CA ALA A 117 -18.36 3.08 17.13
C ALA A 117 -19.05 1.72 17.18
N ARG A 118 -19.39 1.28 18.38
CA ARG A 118 -20.17 0.06 18.60
C ARG A 118 -21.66 0.34 18.43
N ALA A 119 -22.43 -0.71 18.14
CA ALA A 119 -23.87 -0.58 17.92
C ALA A 119 -24.61 0.05 19.11
N GLU A 120 -24.19 -0.25 20.33
CA GLU A 120 -24.79 0.31 21.56
C GLU A 120 -24.52 1.81 21.69
N GLU A 121 -23.33 2.26 21.29
CA GLU A 121 -22.93 3.68 21.34
C GLU A 121 -23.74 4.49 20.31
N ILE A 122 -23.97 3.94 19.12
CA ILE A 122 -24.79 4.54 18.07
C ILE A 122 -26.26 4.62 18.54
N LYS A 123 -26.81 3.52 19.07
CA LYS A 123 -28.19 3.47 19.57
C LYS A 123 -28.43 4.42 20.74
N ALA A 124 -27.43 4.65 21.59
CA ALA A 124 -27.55 5.53 22.75
C ALA A 124 -27.87 6.99 22.37
N CYS A 125 -27.49 7.45 21.17
CA CYS A 125 -27.85 8.78 20.67
C CYS A 125 -29.16 8.80 19.85
N GLY A 126 -29.81 7.64 19.66
CA GLY A 126 -31.05 7.51 18.89
C GLY A 126 -30.85 7.19 17.40
N ALA A 127 -29.62 6.99 16.94
CA ALA A 127 -29.35 6.61 15.56
C ALA A 127 -29.51 5.11 15.33
N ILE A 128 -29.91 4.75 14.11
CA ILE A 128 -30.09 3.36 13.67
C ILE A 128 -29.18 3.13 12.46
N ALA A 129 -28.19 2.25 12.61
CA ALA A 129 -27.29 1.90 11.50
C ALA A 129 -28.10 1.45 10.27
N GLY A 130 -27.64 1.83 9.08
CA GLY A 130 -28.40 1.64 7.82
C GLY A 130 -29.49 2.69 7.56
N TYR A 131 -29.96 3.39 8.60
CA TYR A 131 -30.98 4.43 8.51
C TYR A 131 -30.59 5.71 9.24
N ALA A 132 -29.30 5.94 9.50
CA ALA A 132 -28.86 7.01 10.39
C ALA A 132 -28.50 8.31 9.66
N SER A 133 -28.81 9.43 10.30
CA SER A 133 -28.31 10.76 9.93
C SER A 133 -28.23 11.67 11.17
N PRO A 134 -27.57 12.83 11.10
CA PRO A 134 -27.56 13.78 12.23
C PRO A 134 -28.92 14.45 12.51
N ILE A 135 -29.93 14.27 11.66
CA ILE A 135 -31.20 15.00 11.75
C ILE A 135 -31.99 14.52 12.96
N GLY A 136 -32.22 15.43 13.91
CA GLY A 136 -32.94 15.12 15.15
C GLY A 136 -32.11 14.33 16.18
N ILE A 137 -30.81 14.11 15.94
CA ILE A 137 -29.90 13.45 16.89
C ILE A 137 -29.22 14.50 17.76
N SER A 138 -29.03 14.17 19.04
CA SER A 138 -28.26 14.96 20.00
C SER A 138 -27.20 14.10 20.68
N GLY A 139 -26.11 14.73 21.14
CA GLY A 139 -25.03 14.01 21.85
C GLY A 139 -23.97 13.37 20.95
N ALA A 140 -23.89 13.78 19.69
CA ALA A 140 -22.81 13.42 18.77
C ALA A 140 -22.15 14.68 18.18
N PHE A 141 -20.85 14.59 17.90
CA PHE A 141 -20.09 15.62 17.21
C PHE A 141 -20.12 15.35 15.69
N VAL A 142 -20.70 16.25 14.93
CA VAL A 142 -21.01 16.06 13.50
C VAL A 142 -19.92 16.69 12.63
N VAL A 143 -19.27 15.87 11.82
CA VAL A 143 -18.29 16.28 10.82
C VAL A 143 -18.87 16.04 9.44
N ALA A 144 -19.13 17.09 8.67
CA ALA A 144 -19.58 16.95 7.28
C ALA A 144 -18.41 17.08 6.30
N ASP A 145 -18.35 16.19 5.31
CA ASP A 145 -17.43 16.30 4.20
C ASP A 145 -17.76 17.52 3.33
N THR A 146 -16.74 18.25 2.88
CA THR A 146 -16.91 19.43 2.02
C THR A 146 -17.69 19.15 0.75
N SER A 147 -17.69 17.91 0.24
CA SER A 147 -18.46 17.56 -0.96
C SER A 147 -19.97 17.68 -0.79
N LEU A 148 -20.48 17.70 0.45
CA LEU A 148 -21.91 17.78 0.68
C LEU A 148 -22.44 19.23 0.68
N ILE A 149 -21.58 20.23 0.92
CA ILE A 149 -22.00 21.63 1.10
C ILE A 149 -22.60 22.22 -0.18
N SER A 150 -22.07 21.84 -1.33
CA SER A 150 -22.56 22.26 -2.63
C SER A 150 -23.76 21.45 -3.12
N GLU A 151 -23.97 20.25 -2.57
CA GLU A 151 -25.04 19.36 -3.00
C GLU A 151 -26.40 19.82 -2.48
N ARG A 152 -27.44 19.43 -3.20
CA ARG A 152 -28.84 19.71 -2.85
C ARG A 152 -29.65 18.44 -2.93
N ASN A 153 -30.71 18.42 -2.13
CA ASN A 153 -31.75 17.40 -2.18
C ASN A 153 -31.27 15.94 -2.01
N LEU A 154 -30.31 15.72 -1.10
CA LEU A 154 -29.73 14.41 -0.83
C LEU A 154 -30.74 13.44 -0.20
N VAL A 155 -30.46 12.14 -0.33
CA VAL A 155 -31.13 11.09 0.45
C VAL A 155 -30.27 10.73 1.66
N ALA A 156 -30.83 10.77 2.86
CA ALA A 156 -30.17 10.42 4.11
C ALA A 156 -31.05 9.48 4.95
N GLY A 157 -30.48 8.83 5.96
CA GLY A 157 -31.27 8.02 6.90
C GLY A 157 -32.25 8.85 7.75
N ALA A 158 -33.42 8.29 8.08
CA ALA A 158 -34.45 8.97 8.88
C ALA A 158 -34.32 8.77 10.41
N ASN A 159 -33.27 8.09 10.88
CA ASN A 159 -33.11 7.56 12.24
C ASN A 159 -34.28 6.66 12.68
N ARG A 160 -34.96 6.04 11.70
CA ARG A 160 -36.07 5.11 11.92
C ARG A 160 -35.94 3.92 10.97
N GLU A 161 -36.04 2.72 11.52
CA GLU A 161 -35.89 1.49 10.76
C GLU A 161 -36.88 1.44 9.59
N GLY A 162 -36.36 1.15 8.40
CA GLY A 162 -37.16 1.07 7.17
C GLY A 162 -37.55 2.42 6.58
N PHE A 163 -36.94 3.54 7.01
CA PHE A 163 -37.23 4.87 6.45
C PHE A 163 -35.96 5.67 6.13
N HIS A 164 -36.01 6.38 5.01
CA HIS A 164 -35.03 7.40 4.62
C HIS A 164 -35.73 8.75 4.42
N LEU A 165 -34.95 9.82 4.46
CA LEU A 165 -35.36 11.19 4.15
C LEU A 165 -34.83 11.54 2.76
N ARG A 166 -35.69 12.10 1.92
CA ARG A 166 -35.35 12.69 0.62
C ARG A 166 -35.39 14.20 0.71
N ASN A 167 -34.66 14.83 -0.20
CA ASN A 167 -34.52 16.28 -0.31
C ASN A 167 -33.79 16.90 0.89
N VAL A 168 -32.86 16.16 1.49
CA VAL A 168 -32.02 16.63 2.60
C VAL A 168 -31.03 17.69 2.11
N ASN A 169 -30.97 18.82 2.80
CA ASN A 169 -30.09 19.93 2.52
C ASN A 169 -29.35 20.34 3.81
N ILE A 170 -28.02 20.36 3.74
CA ILE A 170 -27.15 20.75 4.86
C ILE A 170 -27.33 22.24 5.16
N GLU A 171 -27.08 22.63 6.41
CA GLU A 171 -27.43 23.92 7.04
C GLU A 171 -28.94 24.12 7.26
N ARG A 172 -29.80 23.58 6.39
CA ARG A 172 -31.26 23.64 6.57
C ARG A 172 -31.77 22.54 7.52
N ASP A 173 -31.46 21.28 7.23
CA ASP A 173 -32.03 20.13 7.94
C ASP A 173 -31.14 19.63 9.09
N PHE A 174 -29.83 19.83 8.97
CA PHE A 174 -28.88 19.71 10.08
C PHE A 174 -27.70 20.63 9.84
N LYS A 175 -27.08 21.08 10.94
CA LYS A 175 -25.88 21.90 10.91
C LYS A 175 -24.70 21.11 11.49
N PRO A 176 -23.63 20.88 10.72
CA PRO A 176 -22.46 20.18 11.26
C PRO A 176 -21.70 21.06 12.26
N ASP A 177 -21.04 20.44 13.24
CA ASP A 177 -20.13 21.15 14.16
C ASP A 177 -18.92 21.68 13.40
N ILE A 178 -18.39 20.89 12.46
CA ILE A 178 -17.33 21.29 11.54
C ILE A 178 -17.55 20.72 10.14
N THR A 179 -17.05 21.45 9.14
CA THR A 179 -16.91 20.95 7.77
C THR A 179 -15.43 20.71 7.47
N ALA A 180 -15.09 19.56 6.91
CA ALA A 180 -13.71 19.19 6.58
C ALA A 180 -13.62 18.28 5.35
N GLU A 181 -12.46 18.20 4.71
CA GLU A 181 -12.21 17.14 3.73
C GLU A 181 -11.96 15.84 4.48
N ILE A 182 -12.89 14.90 4.42
CA ILE A 182 -12.79 13.60 5.11
C ILE A 182 -12.99 12.41 4.17
N ALA A 183 -13.27 12.63 2.88
CA ALA A 183 -13.34 11.55 1.91
C ALA A 183 -11.95 11.05 1.45
N ALA A 184 -11.84 9.75 1.22
CA ALA A 184 -10.67 9.12 0.63
C ALA A 184 -10.71 9.18 -0.91
N ALA A 185 -9.56 9.49 -1.51
CA ALA A 185 -9.40 9.35 -2.95
C ALA A 185 -9.50 7.88 -3.39
N HIS A 186 -10.00 7.66 -4.59
CA HIS A 186 -10.12 6.34 -5.22
C HIS A 186 -9.82 6.44 -6.73
N ALA A 187 -9.65 5.30 -7.40
CA ALA A 187 -9.50 5.26 -8.85
C ALA A 187 -10.75 5.84 -9.54
N GLY A 188 -10.57 6.72 -10.52
CA GLY A 188 -11.67 7.45 -11.15
C GLY A 188 -11.83 8.89 -10.67
N CYS A 189 -11.33 9.23 -9.48
CA CYS A 189 -11.30 10.62 -9.01
C CYS A 189 -10.49 11.53 -9.94
N LYS A 190 -10.81 12.83 -9.96
CA LYS A 190 -10.07 13.83 -10.74
C LYS A 190 -8.82 14.30 -10.00
N CYS A 191 -7.70 14.40 -10.69
CA CYS A 191 -6.43 14.85 -10.14
C CYS A 191 -6.54 16.32 -9.70
N ILE A 192 -6.13 16.61 -8.46
CA ILE A 192 -6.16 17.98 -7.91
C ILE A 192 -5.22 18.95 -8.67
N LYS A 193 -4.18 18.44 -9.34
CA LYS A 193 -3.20 19.26 -10.07
C LYS A 193 -3.60 19.58 -11.50
N CYS A 194 -4.16 18.61 -12.23
CA CYS A 194 -4.41 18.74 -13.67
C CYS A 194 -5.81 18.31 -14.14
N GLY A 195 -6.67 17.82 -13.25
CA GLY A 195 -8.04 17.41 -13.57
C GLY A 195 -8.20 16.04 -14.25
N ASN A 196 -7.11 15.41 -14.72
CA ASN A 196 -7.17 14.07 -15.32
C ASN A 196 -7.52 12.97 -14.30
N THR A 197 -7.99 11.82 -14.79
CA THR A 197 -8.39 10.68 -13.95
C THR A 197 -7.21 10.09 -13.17
N LEU A 198 -7.45 9.79 -11.90
CA LEU A 198 -6.52 9.12 -11.00
C LEU A 198 -6.68 7.60 -11.08
N GLU A 199 -5.56 6.89 -10.95
CA GLU A 199 -5.48 5.44 -10.81
C GLU A 199 -5.13 5.06 -9.37
N ALA A 200 -5.50 3.85 -8.95
CA ALA A 200 -5.09 3.27 -7.69
C ALA A 200 -4.21 2.05 -7.95
N LYS A 201 -3.05 1.97 -7.28
CA LYS A 201 -2.16 0.80 -7.32
C LYS A 201 -1.89 0.32 -5.90
N ARG A 202 -1.73 -1.00 -5.75
CA ARG A 202 -1.29 -1.60 -4.49
C ARG A 202 0.23 -1.67 -4.44
N GLY A 203 0.78 -1.57 -3.24
CA GLY A 203 2.22 -1.66 -3.05
C GLY A 203 2.65 -1.91 -1.63
N ILE A 204 3.90 -2.35 -1.49
CA ILE A 204 4.57 -2.63 -0.23
C ILE A 204 5.48 -1.45 0.07
N GLU A 205 5.33 -0.83 1.25
CA GLU A 205 6.24 0.20 1.73
C GLU A 205 7.62 -0.42 2.04
N ALA A 206 8.59 -0.18 1.16
CA ALA A 206 9.98 -0.60 1.29
C ALA A 206 10.78 0.29 2.26
N GLY A 207 10.41 1.56 2.35
CA GLY A 207 11.06 2.53 3.22
C GLY A 207 10.32 3.86 3.31
N ASN A 208 10.75 4.69 4.25
CA ASN A 208 10.10 5.96 4.55
C ASN A 208 11.10 6.99 5.06
N ILE A 209 10.88 8.25 4.71
CA ILE A 209 11.70 9.38 5.15
C ILE A 209 10.81 10.48 5.73
N PHE A 210 11.18 11.01 6.89
CA PHE A 210 10.38 12.01 7.61
C PHE A 210 11.18 13.26 7.94
N LYS A 211 10.56 14.42 7.74
CA LYS A 211 10.98 15.69 8.36
C LYS A 211 10.26 15.85 9.70
N LEU A 212 10.94 15.45 10.78
CA LEU A 212 10.41 15.50 12.15
C LEU A 212 10.43 16.92 12.75
N GLY A 213 11.31 17.78 12.23
CA GLY A 213 11.47 19.13 12.76
C GLY A 213 12.01 19.07 14.19
N THR A 214 11.40 19.80 15.11
CA THR A 214 11.87 19.87 16.51
C THR A 214 10.99 19.06 17.47
N ARG A 215 10.08 18.22 16.97
CA ARG A 215 9.09 17.51 17.80
C ARG A 215 9.73 16.75 18.97
N TYR A 216 10.75 15.95 18.68
CA TYR A 216 11.43 15.13 19.69
C TYR A 216 12.48 15.91 20.47
N SER A 217 13.29 16.72 19.79
CA SER A 217 14.33 17.52 20.43
C SER A 217 13.77 18.53 21.43
N SER A 218 12.63 19.17 21.12
CA SER A 218 11.93 20.04 22.07
C SER A 218 11.37 19.27 23.27
N ALA A 219 10.80 18.09 23.06
CA ALA A 219 10.22 17.28 24.15
C ALA A 219 11.29 16.66 25.07
N MET A 220 12.47 16.36 24.54
CA MET A 220 13.58 15.71 25.26
C MET A 220 14.68 16.69 25.69
N SER A 221 14.50 18.00 25.47
CA SER A 221 15.51 19.03 25.75
C SER A 221 16.87 18.78 25.07
N ALA A 222 16.86 18.27 23.83
CA ALA A 222 18.07 18.10 23.03
C ALA A 222 18.38 19.42 22.29
N LEU A 223 19.27 20.23 22.87
CA LEU A 223 19.55 21.61 22.43
C LEU A 223 21.02 21.78 21.97
N PHE A 224 21.27 22.82 21.17
CA PHE A 224 22.60 23.31 20.82
C PHE A 224 22.65 24.84 20.88
N LEU A 225 23.84 25.41 21.05
CA LEU A 225 24.06 26.86 20.92
C LEU A 225 24.25 27.22 19.45
N ASP A 226 23.44 28.14 18.94
CA ASP A 226 23.62 28.66 17.60
C ASP A 226 24.75 29.69 17.51
N ARG A 227 24.96 30.25 16.31
CA ARG A 227 26.03 31.23 16.04
C ARG A 227 25.91 32.52 16.88
N ASN A 228 24.74 32.80 17.45
CA ASN A 228 24.49 33.96 18.31
C ASN A 228 24.54 33.59 19.80
N GLY A 229 24.92 32.36 20.14
CA GLY A 229 24.92 31.86 21.52
C GLY A 229 23.51 31.61 22.08
N THR A 230 22.50 31.47 21.22
CA THR A 230 21.13 31.15 21.66
C THR A 230 20.91 29.65 21.64
N GLU A 231 20.35 29.10 22.71
CA GLU A 231 19.94 27.69 22.74
C GLU A 231 18.77 27.42 21.79
N LYS A 232 18.93 26.44 20.91
CA LYS A 232 17.90 25.99 19.97
C LYS A 232 17.80 24.47 19.97
N PRO A 233 16.59 23.91 19.81
CA PRO A 233 16.42 22.47 19.65
C PRO A 233 17.00 21.99 18.31
N PHE A 234 17.55 20.78 18.29
CA PHE A 234 18.01 20.16 17.05
C PHE A 234 16.85 19.99 16.04
N VAL A 235 17.11 20.31 14.78
CA VAL A 235 16.18 19.98 13.68
C VAL A 235 16.48 18.55 13.24
N MET A 236 15.47 17.68 13.31
CA MET A 236 15.63 16.24 13.11
C MET A 236 14.95 15.76 11.82
N GLY A 237 15.59 14.78 11.18
CA GLY A 237 15.00 13.92 10.17
C GLY A 237 15.26 12.45 10.54
N CYS A 238 14.42 11.54 10.06
CA CYS A 238 14.68 10.11 10.17
C CYS A 238 14.38 9.40 8.85
N TYR A 239 15.09 8.30 8.64
CA TYR A 239 15.09 7.54 7.40
C TYR A 239 15.08 6.06 7.78
N GLY A 240 14.09 5.32 7.30
CA GLY A 240 13.91 3.91 7.63
C GLY A 240 13.78 3.08 6.37
N ILE A 241 14.49 1.96 6.34
CA ILE A 241 14.35 0.92 5.32
C ILE A 241 14.11 -0.39 6.07
N GLY A 242 13.04 -1.10 5.73
CA GLY A 242 12.73 -2.38 6.36
C GLY A 242 13.50 -3.50 5.70
N SER A 243 14.74 -3.78 6.13
CA SER A 243 15.60 -4.79 5.48
C SER A 243 14.95 -6.19 5.39
N GLY A 244 14.31 -6.66 6.46
CA GLY A 244 13.58 -7.94 6.44
C GLY A 244 12.38 -7.93 5.49
N ARG A 245 11.67 -6.79 5.41
CA ARG A 245 10.55 -6.60 4.47
C ARG A 245 11.05 -6.54 3.02
N LEU A 246 12.16 -5.86 2.76
CA LEU A 246 12.77 -5.76 1.44
C LEU A 246 13.10 -7.13 0.85
N MET A 247 13.64 -8.04 1.66
CA MET A 247 13.92 -9.40 1.18
C MET A 247 12.65 -10.09 0.67
N ALA A 248 11.54 -10.00 1.41
CA ALA A 248 10.25 -10.54 0.98
C ALA A 248 9.70 -9.79 -0.26
N THR A 249 9.85 -8.47 -0.31
CA THR A 249 9.45 -7.65 -1.45
C THR A 249 10.19 -8.01 -2.73
N VAL A 250 11.49 -8.32 -2.65
CA VAL A 250 12.26 -8.79 -3.81
C VAL A 250 11.71 -10.11 -4.33
N VAL A 251 11.44 -11.08 -3.45
CA VAL A 251 10.85 -12.37 -3.84
C VAL A 251 9.49 -12.15 -4.48
N GLU A 252 8.65 -11.31 -3.89
CA GLU A 252 7.33 -10.96 -4.41
C GLU A 252 7.39 -10.38 -5.83
N GLN A 253 8.39 -9.54 -6.13
CA GLN A 253 8.55 -8.95 -7.47
C GLN A 253 9.34 -9.83 -8.45
N SER A 254 10.07 -10.84 -7.96
CA SER A 254 11.03 -11.61 -8.73
C SER A 254 10.97 -13.09 -8.34
N HIS A 255 9.92 -13.75 -8.80
CA HIS A 255 9.71 -15.19 -8.67
C HIS A 255 8.95 -15.74 -9.89
N ASP A 256 8.90 -17.06 -9.99
CA ASP A 256 7.99 -17.77 -10.86
C ASP A 256 7.34 -18.95 -10.13
N LYS A 257 6.65 -19.82 -10.86
CA LYS A 257 6.00 -21.01 -10.30
C LYS A 257 6.97 -22.01 -9.66
N ASP A 258 8.25 -21.96 -10.02
CA ASP A 258 9.28 -22.92 -9.64
C ASP A 258 10.16 -22.41 -8.49
N GLY A 259 10.17 -21.10 -8.21
CA GLY A 259 10.86 -20.54 -7.06
C GLY A 259 11.24 -19.08 -7.18
N ILE A 260 12.19 -18.67 -6.33
CA ILE A 260 12.73 -17.32 -6.28
C ILE A 260 13.59 -17.06 -7.52
N ILE A 261 13.67 -15.81 -7.97
CA ILE A 261 14.64 -15.33 -8.95
C ILE A 261 15.38 -14.16 -8.30
N TRP A 262 16.51 -14.42 -7.66
CA TRP A 262 17.25 -13.34 -7.00
C TRP A 262 17.90 -12.40 -8.03
N PRO A 263 17.87 -11.07 -7.81
CA PRO A 263 18.83 -10.17 -8.44
C PRO A 263 20.26 -10.57 -8.05
N GLU A 264 21.19 -10.52 -9.01
CA GLU A 264 22.54 -11.08 -8.82
C GLU A 264 23.27 -10.51 -7.59
N ASN A 265 23.10 -9.21 -7.33
CA ASN A 265 23.80 -8.50 -6.26
C ASN A 265 23.32 -8.82 -4.83
N ILE A 266 22.23 -9.57 -4.68
CA ILE A 266 21.67 -9.94 -3.37
C ILE A 266 21.34 -11.43 -3.27
N ALA A 267 21.71 -12.22 -4.28
CA ALA A 267 21.59 -13.67 -4.22
C ALA A 267 22.47 -14.22 -3.07
N PRO A 268 22.05 -15.31 -2.40
CA PRO A 268 22.81 -15.90 -1.30
C PRO A 268 24.14 -16.53 -1.75
N PHE A 269 24.24 -16.89 -3.03
CA PHE A 269 25.43 -17.37 -3.72
C PHE A 269 25.35 -16.90 -5.16
N ASP A 270 26.49 -16.75 -5.83
CA ASP A 270 26.52 -16.42 -7.27
C ASP A 270 26.09 -17.64 -8.12
N VAL A 271 26.55 -18.84 -7.73
CA VAL A 271 26.31 -20.07 -8.50
C VAL A 271 25.89 -21.25 -7.61
N THR A 272 25.04 -22.13 -8.13
CA THR A 272 24.78 -23.47 -7.58
C THR A 272 25.39 -24.54 -8.45
N VAL A 273 26.17 -25.44 -7.88
CA VAL A 273 26.74 -26.60 -8.58
C VAL A 273 25.95 -27.86 -8.21
N VAL A 274 25.32 -28.50 -9.20
CA VAL A 274 24.58 -29.75 -9.01
C VAL A 274 25.40 -30.92 -9.55
N LEU A 275 25.77 -31.84 -8.65
CA LEU A 275 26.38 -33.11 -9.02
C LEU A 275 25.27 -34.09 -9.46
N ALA A 276 25.08 -34.21 -10.77
CA ALA A 276 24.05 -35.05 -11.40
C ALA A 276 24.58 -36.40 -11.91
N ASN A 277 25.89 -36.62 -11.87
CA ASN A 277 26.57 -37.84 -12.26
C ASN A 277 27.52 -38.30 -11.13
N GLU A 278 27.60 -39.60 -10.86
CA GLU A 278 28.48 -40.17 -9.83
C GLU A 278 29.96 -39.84 -10.07
N LYS A 279 30.36 -39.74 -11.34
CA LYS A 279 31.73 -39.41 -11.76
C LYS A 279 32.05 -37.91 -11.64
N ALA A 280 31.07 -37.07 -11.33
CA ALA A 280 31.28 -35.63 -11.13
C ALA A 280 32.30 -35.33 -10.02
N LYS A 281 32.37 -36.20 -8.99
CA LYS A 281 33.33 -36.05 -7.88
C LYS A 281 34.79 -36.01 -8.34
N ILE A 282 35.13 -36.65 -9.46
CA ILE A 282 36.50 -36.69 -10.00
C ILE A 282 36.96 -35.32 -10.51
N LYS A 283 36.02 -34.49 -11.00
CA LYS A 283 36.28 -33.19 -11.63
C LYS A 283 35.92 -32.01 -10.72
N LEU A 284 35.47 -32.28 -9.49
CA LEU A 284 34.96 -31.27 -8.59
C LEU A 284 36.05 -30.28 -8.15
N ASP A 285 37.27 -30.76 -7.91
CA ASP A 285 38.38 -29.89 -7.49
C ASP A 285 38.85 -28.96 -8.63
N GLU A 286 38.82 -29.45 -9.87
CA GLU A 286 39.07 -28.64 -11.08
C GLU A 286 38.02 -27.53 -11.21
N LEU A 287 36.74 -27.88 -11.04
CA LEU A 287 35.63 -26.93 -11.05
C LEU A 287 35.79 -25.86 -9.95
N LYS A 288 36.06 -26.29 -8.71
CA LYS A 288 36.26 -25.37 -7.57
C LYS A 288 37.39 -24.38 -7.84
N SER A 289 38.52 -24.83 -8.40
CA SER A 289 39.63 -23.95 -8.73
C SER A 289 39.24 -22.88 -9.76
N GLU A 290 38.42 -23.21 -10.75
CA GLU A 290 37.94 -22.24 -11.74
C GLU A 290 36.92 -21.25 -11.16
N LEU A 291 36.05 -21.70 -10.25
CA LEU A 291 35.13 -20.82 -9.51
C LEU A 291 35.89 -19.86 -8.58
N GLU A 292 36.93 -20.34 -7.90
CA GLU A 292 37.82 -19.49 -7.07
C GLU A 292 38.54 -18.44 -7.93
N LYS A 293 39.06 -18.82 -9.11
CA LYS A 293 39.66 -17.86 -10.06
C LYS A 293 38.67 -16.82 -10.55
N ALA A 294 37.39 -17.19 -10.69
CA ALA A 294 36.32 -16.27 -11.08
C ALA A 294 35.88 -15.33 -9.94
N GLY A 295 36.30 -15.61 -8.70
CA GLY A 295 35.91 -14.83 -7.52
C GLY A 295 34.40 -14.89 -7.24
N VAL A 296 33.80 -16.07 -7.39
CA VAL A 296 32.38 -16.30 -7.13
C VAL A 296 32.13 -17.25 -5.97
N GLU A 297 31.05 -16.99 -5.24
CA GLU A 297 30.56 -17.85 -4.16
C GLU A 297 29.68 -18.96 -4.72
N ALA A 298 30.01 -20.21 -4.39
CA ALA A 298 29.34 -21.38 -4.95
C ALA A 298 28.68 -22.25 -3.87
N LEU A 299 27.40 -22.55 -4.07
CA LEU A 299 26.69 -23.59 -3.31
C LEU A 299 26.83 -24.94 -4.03
N ILE A 300 27.54 -25.89 -3.44
CA ILE A 300 27.74 -27.22 -4.02
C ILE A 300 26.73 -28.21 -3.44
N ASP A 301 25.85 -28.76 -4.29
CA ASP A 301 24.89 -29.79 -3.92
C ASP A 301 25.46 -31.20 -4.15
N ASP A 302 26.22 -31.67 -3.17
CA ASP A 302 26.84 -33.01 -3.12
C ASP A 302 26.00 -34.06 -2.39
N ARG A 303 24.78 -33.69 -1.97
CA ARG A 303 23.84 -34.59 -1.25
C ARG A 303 23.59 -35.87 -2.05
N ASP A 304 23.35 -36.97 -1.35
CA ASP A 304 23.00 -38.26 -1.97
C ASP A 304 21.50 -38.32 -2.31
N LEU A 305 21.10 -37.50 -3.28
CA LEU A 305 19.72 -37.37 -3.76
C LEU A 305 19.66 -37.51 -5.28
N ARG A 306 18.50 -37.92 -5.79
CA ARG A 306 18.26 -38.00 -7.24
C ARG A 306 18.41 -36.62 -7.88
N PRO A 307 19.01 -36.50 -9.08
CA PRO A 307 19.24 -35.20 -9.75
C PRO A 307 17.97 -34.36 -9.87
N GLY A 308 16.82 -34.98 -10.14
CA GLY A 308 15.53 -34.27 -10.24
C GLY A 308 15.12 -33.53 -8.96
N ILE A 309 15.49 -34.04 -7.77
CA ILE A 309 15.23 -33.35 -6.50
C ILE A 309 16.18 -32.16 -6.36
N LYS A 310 17.46 -32.36 -6.65
CA LYS A 310 18.47 -31.29 -6.62
C LYS A 310 18.13 -30.13 -7.55
N PHE A 311 17.65 -30.43 -8.76
CA PHE A 311 17.23 -29.39 -9.70
C PHE A 311 16.05 -28.57 -9.18
N LYS A 312 15.04 -29.23 -8.58
CA LYS A 312 13.91 -28.52 -7.95
C LYS A 312 14.35 -27.66 -6.77
N ASP A 313 15.24 -28.17 -5.92
CA ASP A 313 15.78 -27.38 -4.80
C ASP A 313 16.56 -26.17 -5.32
N ALA A 314 17.39 -26.34 -6.36
CA ALA A 314 18.14 -25.25 -6.98
C ALA A 314 17.22 -24.19 -7.61
N ASP A 315 16.14 -24.62 -8.27
CA ASP A 315 15.13 -23.71 -8.83
C ASP A 315 14.37 -22.96 -7.72
N LEU A 316 14.12 -23.62 -6.59
CA LEU A 316 13.48 -23.03 -5.41
C LEU A 316 14.38 -22.00 -4.71
N TYR A 317 15.68 -22.32 -4.53
CA TYR A 317 16.65 -21.40 -3.92
C TYR A 317 16.88 -20.15 -4.77
N GLY A 318 16.72 -20.26 -6.10
CA GLY A 318 16.70 -19.12 -6.99
C GLY A 318 18.05 -18.48 -7.27
N ILE A 319 19.14 -19.22 -7.04
CA ILE A 319 20.51 -18.76 -7.29
C ILE A 319 20.69 -18.50 -8.80
N PRO A 320 21.24 -17.33 -9.22
CA PRO A 320 21.17 -16.85 -10.60
C PRO A 320 21.68 -17.84 -11.65
N ILE A 321 22.79 -18.54 -11.37
CA ILE A 321 23.40 -19.49 -12.30
C ILE A 321 23.46 -20.89 -11.68
N ARG A 322 22.98 -21.89 -12.40
CA ARG A 322 23.13 -23.31 -12.04
C ARG A 322 24.13 -24.00 -12.97
N ILE A 323 25.20 -24.53 -12.40
CA ILE A 323 26.19 -25.37 -13.08
C ILE A 323 25.84 -26.84 -12.84
N THR A 324 25.58 -27.60 -13.90
CA THR A 324 25.24 -29.02 -13.80
C THR A 324 26.42 -29.89 -14.26
N MET A 325 26.94 -30.71 -13.35
CA MET A 325 27.93 -31.73 -13.66
C MET A 325 27.23 -33.02 -14.10
N GLY A 326 26.87 -33.05 -15.38
CA GLY A 326 26.07 -34.10 -16.01
C GLY A 326 26.88 -35.23 -16.65
N ARG A 327 26.39 -35.75 -17.78
CA ARG A 327 27.01 -36.90 -18.47
C ARG A 327 28.38 -36.60 -19.09
N LYS A 328 28.56 -35.39 -19.61
CA LYS A 328 29.80 -34.95 -20.29
C LYS A 328 30.89 -34.45 -19.33
N VAL A 329 30.72 -34.64 -18.02
CA VAL A 329 31.68 -34.14 -17.02
C VAL A 329 33.06 -34.80 -17.15
N GLU A 330 33.12 -36.06 -17.59
CA GLU A 330 34.38 -36.75 -17.86
C GLU A 330 35.17 -36.11 -19.02
N GLU A 331 34.46 -35.53 -19.99
CA GLU A 331 35.03 -34.75 -21.11
C GLU A 331 35.41 -33.31 -20.69
N GLY A 332 35.19 -32.96 -19.42
CA GLY A 332 35.43 -31.62 -18.88
C GLY A 332 34.37 -30.61 -19.29
N ILE A 333 33.14 -31.03 -19.63
CA ILE A 333 32.04 -30.14 -20.04
C ILE A 333 30.94 -30.14 -18.96
N VAL A 334 30.44 -28.95 -18.64
CA VAL A 334 29.32 -28.71 -17.73
C VAL A 334 28.23 -27.85 -18.40
N GLU A 335 27.01 -27.92 -17.90
CA GLU A 335 25.90 -27.10 -18.39
C GLU A 335 25.66 -25.92 -17.44
N LEU A 336 25.71 -24.69 -17.95
CA LEU A 336 25.31 -23.48 -17.22
C LEU A 336 23.88 -23.14 -17.61
N ARG A 337 23.02 -23.02 -16.61
CA ARG A 337 21.66 -22.54 -16.78
C ARG A 337 21.45 -21.23 -16.04
N GLU A 338 20.91 -20.23 -16.71
CA GLU A 338 20.45 -19.00 -16.08
C GLU A 338 19.06 -19.21 -15.47
N ARG A 339 18.89 -18.88 -14.18
CA ARG A 339 17.65 -19.11 -13.43
C ARG A 339 16.49 -18.28 -13.97
N LYS A 340 16.77 -17.04 -14.41
CA LYS A 340 15.76 -16.07 -14.86
C LYS A 340 15.18 -16.42 -16.24
N THR A 341 16.04 -16.71 -17.20
CA THR A 341 15.63 -16.97 -18.60
C THR A 341 15.41 -18.46 -18.87
N GLY A 342 16.06 -19.33 -18.11
CA GLY A 342 16.11 -20.76 -18.35
C GLY A 342 17.06 -21.17 -19.47
N GLU A 343 17.81 -20.23 -20.07
CA GLU A 343 18.78 -20.51 -21.11
C GLU A 343 19.89 -21.43 -20.60
N VAL A 344 20.29 -22.40 -21.43
CA VAL A 344 21.31 -23.39 -21.11
C VAL A 344 22.42 -23.34 -22.15
N GLN A 345 23.66 -23.32 -21.67
CA GLN A 345 24.86 -23.41 -22.51
C GLN A 345 25.83 -24.46 -21.97
N GLU A 346 26.49 -25.19 -22.86
CA GLU A 346 27.58 -26.10 -22.50
C GLU A 346 28.90 -25.33 -22.49
N VAL A 347 29.66 -25.47 -21.40
CA VAL A 347 30.94 -24.77 -21.21
C VAL A 347 31.97 -25.77 -20.72
N ARG A 348 33.21 -25.64 -21.18
CA ARG A 348 34.34 -26.41 -20.63
C ARG A 348 34.68 -25.90 -19.24
N ILE A 349 34.98 -26.80 -18.31
CA ILE A 349 35.36 -26.45 -16.94
C ILE A 349 36.51 -25.42 -16.96
N SER A 350 37.52 -25.63 -17.80
CA SER A 350 38.66 -24.74 -17.98
C SER A 350 38.34 -23.32 -18.48
N GLU A 351 37.13 -23.08 -18.99
CA GLU A 351 36.68 -21.80 -19.55
C GLU A 351 35.62 -21.12 -18.66
N LEU A 352 35.28 -21.73 -17.51
CA LEU A 352 34.24 -21.23 -16.59
C LEU A 352 34.54 -19.83 -16.07
N SER A 353 35.78 -19.60 -15.65
CA SER A 353 36.21 -18.32 -15.09
C SER A 353 36.01 -17.16 -16.06
N GLU A 354 36.33 -17.36 -17.34
CA GLU A 354 36.09 -16.37 -18.40
C GLU A 354 34.60 -16.18 -18.72
N CYS A 355 33.83 -17.28 -18.73
CA CYS A 355 32.40 -17.24 -19.04
C CYS A 355 31.63 -16.45 -17.98
N ILE A 356 31.90 -16.73 -16.70
CA ILE A 356 31.29 -16.06 -15.55
C ILE A 356 31.73 -14.58 -15.46
N ALA A 357 32.99 -14.27 -15.76
CA ALA A 357 33.45 -12.87 -15.81
C ALA A 357 32.74 -12.06 -16.91
N LYS A 358 32.47 -12.69 -18.07
CA LYS A 358 31.74 -12.05 -19.19
C LYS A 358 30.26 -11.84 -18.91
N SER A 359 29.60 -12.71 -18.14
CA SER A 359 28.19 -12.50 -17.76
C SER A 359 28.05 -11.32 -16.80
N ARG A 360 28.90 -11.24 -15.78
CA ARG A 360 28.88 -10.13 -14.79
C ARG A 360 29.20 -8.76 -15.38
N SER A 361 30.04 -8.70 -16.42
CA SER A 361 30.43 -7.42 -17.06
C SER A 361 29.40 -6.85 -18.02
N LYS A 362 28.44 -7.65 -18.50
CA LYS A 362 27.32 -7.15 -19.32
C LYS A 362 26.27 -6.39 -18.50
N GLU A 363 26.22 -6.59 -17.18
CA GLU A 363 25.23 -5.95 -16.30
C GLU A 363 25.76 -4.67 -15.60
N CYS A 364 27.03 -4.31 -15.78
CA CYS A 364 27.63 -3.09 -15.21
C CYS A 364 27.42 -1.80 -16.05
N VAL A 365 26.51 -1.78 -17.02
CA VAL A 365 26.23 -0.60 -17.87
C VAL A 365 24.83 -0.05 -17.65
#